data_AF-A0A4S8MQX6-F1
#
_entry.id   AF-A0A4S8MQX6-F1
#
_cell.length_a   1.000
_cell.length_b   1.000
_cell.length_c   1.000
_cell.angle_alpha   90.00
_cell.angle_beta   90.00
_cell.angle_gamma   90.00
#
_symmetry.space_group_name_H-M   'P 1'
#
loop_
_entity.id
_entity.type
_entity.pdbx_description
1 polymer ?
#
loop_
_entity_poly.entity_id
_entity_poly.type
_entity_poly.pdbx_seq_one_letter_code
_entity_poly.pdbx_strand_id
1 'polypeptide(L)'
;MASQESASLLKRLAGPSSGKAGLAKDQTEINRIIAEASKGSKFYEARLLNKHNEKRKDKELTERINKLLKAREEALRNVDISKIELNVDRIVVELESQRDLSQTIVHVDMDAFYANVELLHNPDLKDKPFAVGYGVLTTASYEARKYGCRSGMASHIAKKLCPELILVPNNFSRYSEMSSRIMDIFSRYDPNMCPAGADEAYLNITEYCAQHDISPDDCVQEMRKAVFDDTKLTVSAGIAPNKVTRDLVKLICSDRNKPNGQFRLEFESKAIFEFMKDLSIRKVPGIGRVSERLLDSIGVKTCGDIFVQRAVISLLDKQFGLGLRSLLQTGLGIASNVVAPHQREERKSIGVERTFHTISDKEKLFEKLKEISEELEKDMSEGGWAGSTVTLKYKLDTYQVFTRAKSSTRWITKKEDLLAIGKELLVPELPLSLRLIGLRVTSLKDLRLSDSVGIKRVGAFW
;
A
#
# COMPACT_ATOMS: atom_id res chain seq x y z
N MET A 1 22.36 -24.23 -9.11
CA MET A 1 22.03 -22.78 -9.01
C MET A 1 20.83 -22.49 -9.90
N ALA A 2 19.59 -22.61 -9.40
CA ALA A 2 18.45 -22.02 -10.09
C ALA A 2 18.69 -20.50 -10.10
N SER A 3 18.82 -19.89 -11.28
CA SER A 3 19.25 -18.49 -11.40
C SER A 3 18.32 -17.58 -10.60
N GLN A 4 18.85 -16.48 -10.03
CA GLN A 4 18.08 -15.39 -9.40
C GLN A 4 16.87 -14.94 -10.26
N GLU A 5 16.92 -15.20 -11.57
CA GLU A 5 15.89 -14.91 -12.56
C GLU A 5 14.64 -15.79 -12.46
N SER A 6 14.80 -17.08 -12.10
CA SER A 6 13.66 -17.98 -11.84
C SER A 6 12.90 -17.53 -10.60
N ALA A 7 13.64 -17.15 -9.55
CA ALA A 7 13.08 -16.63 -8.30
C ALA A 7 12.30 -15.31 -8.48
N SER A 8 12.76 -14.40 -9.35
CA SER A 8 12.06 -13.13 -9.64
C SER A 8 10.71 -13.32 -10.34
N LEU A 9 10.62 -14.28 -11.27
CA LEU A 9 9.36 -14.62 -11.93
C LEU A 9 8.40 -15.30 -10.96
N LEU A 10 8.91 -16.27 -10.17
CA LEU A 10 8.15 -16.96 -9.13
C LEU A 10 7.55 -15.97 -8.13
N LYS A 11 8.33 -14.99 -7.64
CA LYS A 11 7.85 -13.95 -6.73
C LYS A 11 6.73 -13.07 -7.32
N ARG A 12 6.70 -12.87 -8.65
CA ARG A 12 5.63 -12.09 -9.30
C ARG A 12 4.36 -12.90 -9.51
N LEU A 13 4.50 -14.18 -9.84
CA LEU A 13 3.38 -15.11 -9.92
C LEU A 13 2.78 -15.33 -8.53
N ALA A 14 3.62 -15.35 -7.50
CA ALA A 14 3.23 -15.41 -6.10
C ALA A 14 2.36 -14.20 -5.67
N GLY A 15 2.54 -13.03 -6.29
CA GLY A 15 1.75 -11.83 -6.02
C GLY A 15 2.26 -11.00 -4.82
N PRO A 16 1.67 -9.81 -4.59
CA PRO A 16 2.16 -8.83 -3.63
C PRO A 16 1.99 -9.27 -2.17
N SER A 17 1.03 -10.16 -1.87
CA SER A 17 0.69 -10.60 -0.52
C SER A 17 1.50 -11.82 -0.04
N SER A 18 2.65 -12.09 -0.65
CA SER A 18 3.47 -13.27 -0.33
C SER A 18 4.10 -13.23 1.07
N GLY A 19 4.12 -12.08 1.75
CA GLY A 19 4.62 -11.95 3.12
C GLY A 19 3.54 -11.90 4.21
N LYS A 20 2.26 -12.12 3.91
CA LYS A 20 1.18 -11.96 4.89
C LYS A 20 1.31 -12.90 6.11
N ALA A 21 0.95 -12.39 7.28
CA ALA A 21 0.76 -13.16 8.51
C ALA A 21 -0.08 -14.45 8.31
N GLY A 22 0.37 -15.54 8.93
CA GLY A 22 -0.31 -16.85 8.91
C GLY A 22 0.00 -17.73 7.69
N LEU A 23 0.89 -17.30 6.79
CA LEU A 23 1.38 -18.13 5.68
C LEU A 23 2.42 -19.16 6.16
N ALA A 24 2.54 -20.28 5.44
CA ALA A 24 3.62 -21.24 5.65
C ALA A 24 5.01 -20.59 5.55
N LYS A 25 5.92 -20.97 6.46
CA LYS A 25 7.30 -20.44 6.52
C LYS A 25 8.09 -20.81 5.26
N ASP A 26 7.88 -22.01 4.73
CA ASP A 26 8.41 -22.41 3.44
C ASP A 26 7.36 -22.19 2.35
N GLN A 27 7.69 -21.33 1.38
CA GLN A 27 6.83 -21.03 0.23
C GLN A 27 7.38 -21.58 -1.08
N THR A 28 8.48 -22.35 -1.05
CA THR A 28 9.08 -22.89 -2.27
C THR A 28 8.09 -23.75 -3.06
N GLU A 29 7.46 -24.72 -2.39
CA GLU A 29 6.48 -25.61 -3.00
C GLU A 29 5.20 -24.87 -3.42
N ILE A 30 4.70 -23.95 -2.60
CA ILE A 30 3.56 -23.10 -2.94
C ILE A 30 3.85 -22.31 -4.24
N ASN A 31 5.02 -21.71 -4.35
CA ASN A 31 5.40 -20.93 -5.53
C ASN A 31 5.57 -21.82 -6.77
N ARG A 32 6.02 -23.06 -6.60
CA ARG A 32 6.10 -24.05 -7.68
C ARG A 32 4.71 -24.40 -8.20
N ILE A 33 3.78 -24.76 -7.32
CA ILE A 33 2.39 -25.08 -7.69
C ILE A 33 1.74 -23.88 -8.41
N ILE A 34 1.94 -22.65 -7.91
CA ILE A 34 1.44 -21.44 -8.57
C ILE A 34 2.03 -21.30 -9.98
N ALA A 35 3.32 -21.55 -10.16
CA ALA A 35 3.97 -21.43 -11.46
C ALA A 35 3.50 -22.48 -12.46
N GLU A 36 3.40 -23.74 -12.03
CA GLU A 36 2.88 -24.84 -12.84
C GLU A 36 1.42 -24.59 -13.21
N ALA A 37 0.59 -24.14 -12.26
CA ALA A 37 -0.80 -23.81 -12.47
C ALA A 37 -1.01 -22.63 -13.43
N SER A 38 -0.07 -21.68 -13.45
CA SER A 38 -0.16 -20.47 -14.29
C SER A 38 0.40 -20.69 -15.70
N LYS A 39 1.25 -21.70 -15.90
CA LYS A 39 1.97 -21.94 -17.16
C LYS A 39 1.00 -22.12 -18.33
N GLY A 40 1.27 -21.46 -19.45
CA GLY A 40 0.44 -21.51 -20.66
C GLY A 40 -0.81 -20.61 -20.64
N SER A 41 -1.09 -19.89 -19.54
CA SER A 41 -2.15 -18.88 -19.54
C SER A 41 -1.71 -17.58 -20.21
N LYS A 42 -2.66 -16.85 -20.85
CA LYS A 42 -2.41 -15.48 -21.33
C LYS A 42 -1.86 -14.55 -20.24
N PHE A 43 -2.22 -14.79 -18.97
CA PHE A 43 -1.66 -14.05 -17.83
C PHE A 43 -0.18 -14.33 -17.63
N TYR A 44 0.22 -15.60 -17.72
CA TYR A 44 1.61 -16.02 -17.60
C TYR A 44 2.46 -15.52 -18.76
N GLU A 45 1.95 -15.61 -19.99
CA GLU A 45 2.61 -15.03 -21.17
C GLU A 45 2.77 -13.51 -21.05
N ALA A 46 1.74 -12.80 -20.58
CA ALA A 46 1.84 -11.38 -20.29
C ALA A 46 2.89 -11.08 -19.22
N ARG A 47 3.01 -11.93 -18.19
CA ARG A 47 4.05 -11.82 -17.16
C ARG A 47 5.44 -12.11 -17.73
N LEU A 48 5.58 -13.03 -18.68
CA LEU A 48 6.83 -13.27 -19.40
C LEU A 48 7.20 -12.10 -20.32
N LEU A 49 6.25 -11.52 -21.03
CA LEU A 49 6.50 -10.33 -21.85
C LEU A 49 6.90 -9.13 -20.97
N ASN A 50 6.20 -8.93 -19.85
CA ASN A 50 6.58 -7.93 -18.86
C ASN A 50 7.95 -8.23 -18.25
N LYS A 51 8.34 -9.52 -18.11
CA LYS A 51 9.71 -9.91 -17.74
C LYS A 51 10.72 -9.42 -18.77
N HIS A 52 10.45 -9.49 -20.08
CA HIS A 52 11.36 -8.93 -21.10
C HIS A 52 11.48 -7.40 -21.00
N ASN A 53 10.36 -6.70 -20.83
CA ASN A 53 10.38 -5.24 -20.61
C ASN A 53 11.12 -4.86 -19.33
N GLU A 54 10.94 -5.64 -18.26
CA GLU A 54 11.68 -5.45 -17.03
C GLU A 54 13.16 -5.81 -17.16
N LYS A 55 13.55 -6.80 -17.97
CA LYS A 55 14.96 -7.04 -18.28
C LYS A 55 15.60 -5.80 -18.89
N ARG A 56 14.87 -5.12 -19.79
CA ARG A 56 15.31 -3.84 -20.34
C ARG A 56 15.45 -2.77 -19.25
N LYS A 57 14.45 -2.61 -18.39
CA LYS A 57 14.50 -1.66 -17.26
C LYS A 57 15.56 -2.01 -16.22
N ASP A 58 15.81 -3.28 -15.96
CA ASP A 58 16.85 -3.76 -15.05
C ASP A 58 18.23 -3.53 -15.64
N LYS A 59 18.39 -3.66 -16.97
CA LYS A 59 19.60 -3.26 -17.68
C LYS A 59 19.81 -1.76 -17.60
N GLU A 60 18.78 -0.96 -17.89
CA GLU A 60 18.80 0.51 -17.73
C GLU A 60 19.15 0.92 -16.29
N LEU A 61 18.60 0.22 -15.27
CA LEU A 61 18.90 0.46 -13.87
C LEU A 61 20.34 0.04 -13.51
N THR A 62 20.83 -1.09 -14.02
CA THR A 62 22.23 -1.50 -13.83
C THR A 62 23.20 -0.51 -14.47
N GLU A 63 22.88 0.02 -15.66
CA GLU A 63 23.64 1.10 -16.29
C GLU A 63 23.62 2.37 -15.44
N ARG A 64 22.46 2.73 -14.86
CA ARG A 64 22.34 3.84 -13.90
C ARG A 64 23.17 3.60 -12.64
N ILE A 65 23.16 2.40 -12.08
CA ILE A 65 23.99 2.01 -10.92
C ILE A 65 25.47 2.15 -11.27
N ASN A 66 25.91 1.67 -12.43
CA ASN A 66 27.30 1.81 -12.86
C ASN A 66 27.70 3.29 -13.00
N LYS A 67 26.82 4.15 -13.51
CA LYS A 67 27.05 5.61 -13.54
C LYS A 67 27.13 6.19 -12.13
N LEU A 68 26.27 5.75 -11.21
CA LEU A 68 26.29 6.17 -9.80
C LEU A 68 27.60 5.75 -9.12
N LEU A 69 28.08 4.54 -9.34
CA LEU A 69 29.34 4.05 -8.77
C LEU A 69 30.55 4.83 -9.32
N LYS A 70 30.55 5.19 -10.61
CA LYS A 70 31.57 6.08 -11.17
C LYS A 70 31.50 7.49 -10.55
N ALA A 71 30.30 8.05 -10.44
CA ALA A 71 30.10 9.35 -9.78
C ALA A 71 30.51 9.32 -8.30
N ARG A 72 30.32 8.19 -7.62
CA ARG A 72 30.83 7.95 -6.26
C ARG A 72 32.35 7.99 -6.23
N GLU A 73 33.03 7.27 -7.10
CA GLU A 73 34.50 7.26 -7.16
C GLU A 73 35.07 8.66 -7.46
N GLU A 74 34.43 9.40 -8.36
CA GLU A 74 34.79 10.79 -8.67
C GLU A 74 34.54 11.73 -7.48
N ALA A 75 33.37 11.63 -6.84
CA ALA A 75 33.00 12.46 -5.70
C ALA A 75 33.82 12.15 -4.44
N LEU A 76 34.37 10.94 -4.31
CA LEU A 76 35.28 10.57 -3.22
C LEU A 76 36.73 10.99 -3.50
N ARG A 77 37.06 11.40 -4.74
CA ARG A 77 38.41 11.82 -5.10
C ARG A 77 38.69 13.19 -4.52
N ASN A 78 39.74 13.29 -3.69
CA ASN A 78 40.21 14.52 -3.04
C ASN A 78 39.20 15.17 -2.08
N VAL A 79 38.24 14.40 -1.55
CA VAL A 79 37.24 14.88 -0.59
C VAL A 79 37.55 14.36 0.80
N ASP A 80 37.53 15.24 1.78
CA ASP A 80 37.63 14.88 3.20
C ASP A 80 36.29 14.30 3.67
N ILE A 81 36.21 12.97 3.66
CA ILE A 81 35.03 12.21 4.10
C ILE A 81 34.67 12.56 5.54
N SER A 82 35.66 12.74 6.41
CA SER A 82 35.47 13.06 7.83
C SER A 82 34.72 14.38 8.00
N LYS A 83 35.06 15.39 7.18
CA LYS A 83 34.36 16.69 7.21
C LYS A 83 32.90 16.57 6.75
N ILE A 84 32.62 15.71 5.78
CA ILE A 84 31.24 15.46 5.33
C ILE A 84 30.47 14.71 6.40
N GLU A 85 31.06 13.67 6.97
CA GLU A 85 30.48 12.94 8.08
C GLU A 85 30.11 13.86 9.23
N LEU A 86 31.02 14.76 9.65
CA LEU A 86 30.73 15.77 10.67
C LEU A 86 29.55 16.68 10.31
N ASN A 87 29.41 17.07 9.04
CA ASN A 87 28.25 17.86 8.61
C ASN A 87 26.95 17.06 8.67
N VAL A 88 26.99 15.78 8.30
CA VAL A 88 25.82 14.90 8.40
C VAL A 88 25.48 14.61 9.86
N ASP A 89 26.49 14.44 10.72
CA ASP A 89 26.31 14.23 12.15
C ASP A 89 25.66 15.45 12.82
N ARG A 90 25.95 16.67 12.36
CA ARG A 90 25.21 17.88 12.78
C ARG A 90 23.73 17.82 12.41
N ILE A 91 23.40 17.32 11.22
CA ILE A 91 22.00 17.12 10.80
C ILE A 91 21.35 16.04 11.67
N VAL A 92 22.06 14.96 12.01
CA VAL A 92 21.56 13.93 12.92
C VAL A 92 21.24 14.52 14.30
N VAL A 93 22.14 15.35 14.85
CA VAL A 93 21.90 16.05 16.11
C VAL A 93 20.71 17.02 16.02
N GLU A 94 20.58 17.76 14.91
CA GLU A 94 19.42 18.63 14.66
C GLU A 94 18.12 17.81 14.65
N LEU A 95 18.08 16.68 13.93
CA LEU A 95 16.91 15.81 13.86
C LEU A 95 16.56 15.21 15.22
N GLU A 96 17.55 14.70 15.96
CA GLU A 96 17.37 14.20 17.32
C GLU A 96 16.83 15.28 18.27
N SER A 97 17.28 16.53 18.12
CA SER A 97 16.77 17.64 18.95
C SER A 97 15.28 17.94 18.72
N GLN A 98 14.74 17.53 17.57
CA GLN A 98 13.34 17.68 17.19
C GLN A 98 12.51 16.43 17.51
N ARG A 99 13.12 15.39 18.08
CA ARG A 99 12.42 14.14 18.39
C ARG A 99 11.39 14.37 19.48
N ASP A 100 10.15 14.03 19.15
CA ASP A 100 9.07 13.95 20.12
C ASP A 100 8.71 12.48 20.41
N LEU A 101 8.83 12.09 21.68
CA LEU A 101 8.45 10.78 22.22
C LEU A 101 7.31 10.87 23.24
N SER A 102 6.69 12.05 23.40
CA SER A 102 5.59 12.27 24.35
C SER A 102 4.28 11.64 23.88
N GLN A 103 4.14 11.40 22.58
CA GLN A 103 2.92 10.91 21.98
C GLN A 103 2.88 9.38 21.97
N THR A 104 1.71 8.82 22.23
CA THR A 104 1.40 7.40 22.18
C THR A 104 0.49 7.14 20.99
N ILE A 105 1.09 6.69 19.88
CA ILE A 105 0.36 6.42 18.65
C ILE A 105 0.09 4.93 18.52
N VAL A 106 -1.16 4.58 18.23
CA VAL A 106 -1.63 3.22 18.03
C VAL A 106 -2.04 3.02 16.57
N HIS A 107 -1.60 1.92 15.97
CA HIS A 107 -2.20 1.39 14.75
C HIS A 107 -2.99 0.15 15.10
N VAL A 108 -4.24 0.09 14.66
CA VAL A 108 -5.11 -1.07 14.85
C VAL A 108 -5.47 -1.64 13.49
N ASP A 109 -5.43 -2.97 13.38
CA ASP A 109 -5.65 -3.73 12.15
C ASP A 109 -6.45 -4.99 12.48
N MET A 110 -7.60 -5.15 11.83
CA MET A 110 -8.50 -6.27 12.08
C MET A 110 -7.95 -7.57 11.50
N ASP A 111 -7.97 -8.63 12.29
CA ASP A 111 -7.44 -9.92 11.86
C ASP A 111 -8.35 -10.53 10.79
N ALA A 112 -7.80 -10.77 9.60
CA ALA A 112 -8.52 -11.39 8.47
C ALA A 112 -9.94 -10.84 8.24
N PHE A 113 -10.14 -9.52 8.36
CA PHE A 113 -11.43 -8.85 8.52
C PHE A 113 -12.61 -9.48 7.77
N TYR A 114 -12.63 -9.44 6.43
CA TYR A 114 -13.79 -9.95 5.68
C TYR A 114 -14.02 -11.45 5.88
N ALA A 115 -12.98 -12.26 6.10
CA ALA A 115 -13.15 -13.67 6.39
C ALA A 115 -13.82 -13.87 7.76
N ASN A 116 -13.35 -13.14 8.78
CA ASN A 116 -13.93 -13.23 10.12
C ASN A 116 -15.37 -12.68 10.17
N VAL A 117 -15.71 -11.65 9.38
CA VAL A 117 -17.11 -11.20 9.23
C VAL A 117 -17.98 -12.30 8.61
N GLU A 118 -17.52 -12.97 7.55
CA GLU A 118 -18.28 -14.08 6.95
C GLU A 118 -18.38 -15.29 7.89
N LEU A 119 -17.36 -15.56 8.71
CA LEU A 119 -17.39 -16.60 9.74
C LEU A 119 -18.44 -16.32 10.82
N LEU A 120 -18.63 -15.06 11.22
CA LEU A 120 -19.68 -14.67 12.16
C LEU A 120 -21.08 -14.92 11.60
N HIS A 121 -21.28 -14.68 10.31
CA HIS A 121 -22.57 -14.90 9.65
C HIS A 121 -22.82 -16.36 9.26
N ASN A 122 -21.76 -17.14 9.05
CA ASN A 122 -21.85 -18.56 8.71
C ASN A 122 -20.91 -19.40 9.59
N PRO A 123 -21.39 -19.84 10.76
CA PRO A 123 -20.59 -20.65 11.69
C PRO A 123 -20.10 -21.99 11.11
N ASP A 124 -20.73 -22.50 10.05
CA ASP A 124 -20.30 -23.75 9.39
C ASP A 124 -18.92 -23.64 8.73
N LEU A 125 -18.40 -22.42 8.56
CA LEU A 125 -17.06 -22.15 8.05
C LEU A 125 -15.96 -22.34 9.10
N LYS A 126 -16.32 -22.50 10.37
CA LYS A 126 -15.37 -22.67 11.46
C LYS A 126 -14.49 -23.89 11.21
N ASP A 127 -13.19 -23.73 11.45
CA ASP A 127 -12.15 -24.76 11.27
C ASP A 127 -12.01 -25.30 9.83
N LYS A 128 -12.64 -24.66 8.84
CA LYS A 128 -12.54 -25.03 7.42
C LYS A 128 -11.72 -24.00 6.64
N PRO A 129 -10.93 -24.41 5.64
CA PRO A 129 -10.24 -23.48 4.76
C PRO A 129 -11.26 -22.79 3.84
N PHE A 130 -11.48 -21.50 4.04
CA PHE A 130 -12.30 -20.68 3.14
C PHE A 130 -11.63 -19.36 2.75
N ALA A 131 -12.10 -18.78 1.64
CA ALA A 131 -11.68 -17.48 1.15
C ALA A 131 -12.85 -16.68 0.58
N VAL A 132 -12.70 -15.36 0.62
CA VAL A 132 -13.73 -14.40 0.19
C VAL A 132 -13.38 -13.88 -1.20
N GLY A 133 -14.27 -14.08 -2.17
CA GLY A 133 -14.16 -13.64 -3.58
C GLY A 133 -14.04 -14.78 -4.60
N TYR A 134 -14.82 -14.72 -5.69
CA TYR A 134 -14.91 -15.80 -6.69
C TYR A 134 -13.90 -15.72 -7.84
N GLY A 135 -13.41 -14.53 -8.21
CA GLY A 135 -12.41 -14.36 -9.28
C GLY A 135 -11.00 -14.21 -8.73
N VAL A 136 -10.82 -13.18 -7.92
CA VAL A 136 -9.61 -12.89 -7.17
C VAL A 136 -10.00 -12.85 -5.70
N LEU A 137 -9.23 -13.55 -4.86
CA LEU A 137 -9.47 -13.58 -3.42
C LEU A 137 -9.22 -12.18 -2.84
N THR A 138 -10.21 -11.63 -2.16
CA THR A 138 -10.06 -10.39 -1.40
C THR A 138 -9.33 -10.66 -0.08
N THR A 139 -9.68 -11.76 0.59
CA THR A 139 -8.96 -12.26 1.76
C THR A 139 -9.13 -13.78 1.89
N ALA A 140 -8.37 -14.38 2.79
CA ALA A 140 -8.43 -15.81 3.11
C ALA A 140 -8.36 -16.00 4.63
N SER A 141 -9.08 -17.01 5.13
CA SER A 141 -9.03 -17.51 6.50
C SER A 141 -7.62 -17.95 6.89
N TYR A 142 -7.32 -18.00 8.18
CA TYR A 142 -6.00 -18.45 8.65
C TYR A 142 -5.75 -19.93 8.31
N GLU A 143 -6.81 -20.74 8.30
CA GLU A 143 -6.82 -22.14 7.86
C GLU A 143 -6.39 -22.24 6.40
N ALA A 144 -6.97 -21.43 5.50
CA ALA A 144 -6.58 -21.39 4.09
C ALA A 144 -5.17 -20.82 3.87
N ARG A 145 -4.71 -19.88 4.70
CA ARG A 145 -3.36 -19.31 4.62
C ARG A 145 -2.26 -20.33 4.89
N LYS A 146 -2.51 -21.37 5.70
CA LYS A 146 -1.57 -22.48 5.91
C LYS A 146 -1.21 -23.19 4.61
N TYR A 147 -2.15 -23.27 3.66
CA TYR A 147 -1.94 -23.84 2.31
C TYR A 147 -1.34 -22.83 1.32
N GLY A 148 -1.14 -21.58 1.72
CA GLY A 148 -0.63 -20.52 0.86
C GLY A 148 -1.70 -19.64 0.19
N CYS A 149 -2.99 -19.88 0.45
CA CYS A 149 -4.06 -19.03 -0.08
C CYS A 149 -3.97 -17.62 0.53
N ARG A 150 -4.08 -16.58 -0.30
CA ARG A 150 -3.89 -15.19 0.12
C ARG A 150 -4.65 -14.20 -0.75
N SER A 151 -4.84 -12.99 -0.23
CA SER A 151 -5.42 -11.87 -0.98
C SER A 151 -4.66 -11.59 -2.27
N GLY A 152 -5.38 -11.21 -3.32
CA GLY A 152 -4.83 -10.94 -4.65
C GLY A 152 -4.50 -12.20 -5.47
N MET A 153 -4.69 -13.41 -4.90
CA MET A 153 -4.55 -14.67 -5.62
C MET A 153 -5.81 -14.97 -6.44
N ALA A 154 -5.65 -15.56 -7.63
CA ALA A 154 -6.80 -16.01 -8.41
C ALA A 154 -7.43 -17.27 -7.78
N SER A 155 -8.75 -17.34 -7.76
CA SER A 155 -9.50 -18.43 -7.10
C SER A 155 -9.15 -19.82 -7.62
N HIS A 156 -8.95 -19.96 -8.94
CA HIS A 156 -8.54 -21.23 -9.57
C HIS A 156 -7.15 -21.71 -9.13
N ILE A 157 -6.23 -20.79 -8.81
CA ILE A 157 -4.91 -21.13 -8.26
C ILE A 157 -5.06 -21.53 -6.79
N ALA A 158 -5.87 -20.78 -6.04
CA ALA A 158 -6.12 -21.09 -4.64
C ALA A 158 -6.76 -22.47 -4.44
N LYS A 159 -7.69 -22.86 -5.32
CA LYS A 159 -8.27 -24.22 -5.33
C LYS A 159 -7.27 -25.32 -5.69
N LYS A 160 -6.21 -25.01 -6.46
CA LYS A 160 -5.12 -25.99 -6.70
C LYS A 160 -4.21 -26.16 -5.48
N LEU A 161 -4.01 -25.09 -4.71
CA LEU A 161 -3.26 -25.15 -3.44
C LEU A 161 -4.06 -25.85 -2.34
N CYS A 162 -5.36 -25.62 -2.30
CA CYS A 162 -6.28 -26.22 -1.33
C CYS A 162 -7.55 -26.70 -2.07
N PRO A 163 -7.64 -27.98 -2.46
CA PRO A 163 -8.80 -28.54 -3.18
C PRO A 163 -10.12 -28.40 -2.40
N GLU A 164 -10.05 -28.43 -1.07
CA GLU A 164 -11.20 -28.29 -0.16
C GLU A 164 -11.59 -26.82 0.10
N LEU A 165 -10.96 -25.86 -0.57
CA LEU A 165 -11.20 -24.44 -0.34
C LEU A 165 -12.64 -24.03 -0.67
N ILE A 166 -13.32 -23.49 0.35
CA ILE A 166 -14.66 -22.93 0.21
C ILE A 166 -14.55 -21.47 -0.26
N LEU A 167 -15.26 -21.11 -1.33
CA LEU A 167 -15.31 -19.74 -1.83
C LEU A 167 -16.63 -19.08 -1.44
N VAL A 168 -16.52 -17.94 -0.75
CA VAL A 168 -17.64 -17.14 -0.25
C VAL A 168 -17.75 -15.84 -1.08
N PRO A 169 -18.96 -15.37 -1.43
CA PRO A 169 -19.14 -14.10 -2.13
C PRO A 169 -18.69 -12.90 -1.29
N ASN A 170 -18.42 -11.77 -1.97
CA ASN A 170 -18.11 -10.51 -1.27
C ASN A 170 -19.40 -9.80 -0.85
N ASN A 171 -19.57 -9.52 0.45
CA ASN A 171 -20.70 -8.74 0.97
C ASN A 171 -20.24 -7.38 1.54
N PHE A 172 -19.98 -6.41 0.66
CA PHE A 172 -19.46 -5.10 1.08
C PHE A 172 -20.35 -4.34 2.06
N SER A 173 -21.67 -4.53 2.02
CA SER A 173 -22.59 -3.92 2.99
C SER A 173 -22.28 -4.34 4.43
N ARG A 174 -22.05 -5.64 4.66
CA ARG A 174 -21.71 -6.19 5.99
C ARG A 174 -20.36 -5.68 6.47
N TYR A 175 -19.39 -5.61 5.55
CA TYR A 175 -18.05 -5.14 5.86
C TYR A 175 -18.05 -3.66 6.26
N SER A 176 -18.80 -2.83 5.53
CA SER A 176 -18.96 -1.41 5.86
C SER A 176 -19.68 -1.19 7.18
N GLU A 177 -20.71 -1.99 7.48
CA GLU A 177 -21.43 -1.92 8.75
C GLU A 177 -20.51 -2.27 9.94
N MET A 178 -19.80 -3.40 9.86
CA MET A 178 -18.88 -3.82 10.92
C MET A 178 -17.69 -2.86 11.06
N SER A 179 -17.17 -2.36 9.93
CA SER A 179 -16.12 -1.34 9.93
C SER A 179 -16.59 -0.09 10.67
N SER A 180 -17.80 0.41 10.37
CA SER A 180 -18.37 1.59 11.03
C SER A 180 -18.49 1.40 12.53
N ARG A 181 -19.00 0.26 13.00
CA ARG A 181 -19.06 -0.06 14.43
C ARG A 181 -17.70 -0.03 15.11
N ILE A 182 -16.68 -0.64 14.49
CA ILE A 182 -15.33 -0.66 15.06
C ILE A 182 -14.70 0.74 15.06
N MET A 183 -14.93 1.51 14.00
CA MET A 183 -14.49 2.91 13.91
C MET A 183 -15.18 3.77 14.99
N ASP A 184 -16.46 3.53 15.28
CA ASP A 184 -17.17 4.18 16.39
C ASP A 184 -16.58 3.81 17.75
N ILE A 185 -16.07 2.58 17.91
CA ILE A 185 -15.36 2.19 19.13
C ILE A 185 -14.04 2.96 19.25
N PHE A 186 -13.29 3.09 18.16
CA PHE A 186 -12.00 3.80 18.11
C PHE A 186 -12.14 5.30 18.36
N SER A 187 -13.22 5.94 17.88
CA SER A 187 -13.47 7.37 18.10
C SER A 187 -13.62 7.74 19.58
N ARG A 188 -13.96 6.78 20.45
CA ARG A 188 -14.00 6.98 21.92
C ARG A 188 -12.62 7.21 22.54
N TYR A 189 -11.58 6.66 21.92
CA TYR A 189 -10.19 6.77 22.40
C TYR A 189 -9.45 7.93 21.72
N ASP A 190 -9.78 8.21 20.46
CA ASP A 190 -9.25 9.36 19.72
C ASP A 190 -10.32 9.90 18.75
N PRO A 191 -10.94 11.05 19.05
CA PRO A 191 -11.89 11.70 18.15
C PRO A 191 -11.28 12.13 16.80
N ASN A 192 -9.96 12.34 16.76
CA ASN A 192 -9.21 12.75 15.58
C ASN A 192 -8.52 11.57 14.88
N MET A 193 -8.97 10.33 15.15
CA MET A 193 -8.40 9.15 14.54
C MET A 193 -8.39 9.24 13.01
N CYS A 194 -7.40 8.59 12.39
CA CYS A 194 -7.19 8.58 10.95
C CYS A 194 -7.46 7.17 10.40
N PRO A 195 -8.61 6.92 9.76
CA PRO A 195 -8.86 5.67 9.05
C PRO A 195 -7.89 5.49 7.89
N ALA A 196 -7.18 4.37 7.87
CA ALA A 196 -6.25 4.00 6.78
C ALA A 196 -6.93 3.09 5.74
N GLY A 197 -7.93 2.33 6.17
CA GLY A 197 -8.72 1.42 5.34
C GLY A 197 -10.04 1.06 6.02
N ALA A 198 -10.76 0.08 5.47
CA ALA A 198 -11.97 -0.43 6.10
C ALA A 198 -11.65 -1.20 7.40
N ASP A 199 -10.47 -1.80 7.47
CA ASP A 199 -10.00 -2.65 8.55
C ASP A 199 -8.85 -2.06 9.37
N GLU A 200 -8.45 -0.83 9.09
CA GLU A 200 -7.25 -0.21 9.67
C GLU A 200 -7.47 1.25 10.08
N ALA A 201 -6.97 1.63 11.25
CA ALA A 201 -7.02 2.99 11.76
C ALA A 201 -5.76 3.36 12.55
N TYR A 202 -5.48 4.67 12.60
CA TYR A 202 -4.46 5.25 13.45
C TYR A 202 -5.11 6.12 14.52
N LEU A 203 -4.65 5.97 15.75
CA LEU A 203 -5.14 6.72 16.90
C LEU A 203 -3.97 7.34 17.65
N ASN A 204 -4.19 8.50 18.25
CA ASN A 204 -3.33 9.09 19.27
C ASN A 204 -4.03 8.97 20.63
N ILE A 205 -3.61 8.01 21.44
CA ILE A 205 -4.23 7.73 22.75
C ILE A 205 -3.57 8.50 23.91
N THR A 206 -2.64 9.43 23.62
CA THR A 206 -1.89 10.17 24.63
C THR A 206 -2.81 10.88 25.62
N GLU A 207 -3.77 11.63 25.08
CA GLU A 207 -4.73 12.40 25.88
C GLU A 207 -5.66 11.47 26.67
N TYR A 208 -6.16 10.42 26.04
CA TYR A 208 -7.03 9.44 26.70
C TYR A 208 -6.33 8.75 27.87
N CYS A 209 -5.08 8.30 27.69
CA CYS A 209 -4.29 7.67 28.74
C CYS A 209 -4.03 8.62 29.91
N ALA A 210 -3.73 9.89 29.61
CA ALA A 210 -3.50 10.91 30.64
C ALA A 210 -4.77 11.24 31.44
N GLN A 211 -5.94 11.26 30.79
CA GLN A 211 -7.21 11.56 31.46
C GLN A 211 -7.71 10.40 32.35
N HIS A 212 -7.42 9.15 31.98
CA HIS A 212 -7.91 7.96 32.67
C HIS A 212 -6.87 7.29 33.57
N ASP A 213 -5.66 7.84 33.66
CA ASP A 213 -4.53 7.30 34.43
C ASP A 213 -4.26 5.80 34.14
N ILE A 214 -4.29 5.45 32.84
CA ILE A 214 -4.13 4.08 32.36
C ILE A 214 -2.86 3.94 31.53
N SER A 215 -2.19 2.79 31.64
CA SER A 215 -1.02 2.53 30.81
C SER A 215 -1.42 2.36 29.33
N PRO A 216 -0.54 2.72 28.36
CA PRO A 216 -0.81 2.49 26.95
C PRO A 216 -1.15 1.03 26.60
N ASP A 217 -0.49 0.07 27.25
CA ASP A 217 -0.71 -1.35 27.01
C ASP A 217 -2.11 -1.79 27.48
N ASP A 218 -2.53 -1.31 28.66
CA ASP A 218 -3.86 -1.60 29.22
C ASP A 218 -4.95 -0.91 28.40
N CYS A 219 -4.76 0.35 28.01
CA CYS A 219 -5.69 1.09 27.15
C CYS A 219 -5.94 0.35 25.82
N VAL A 220 -4.88 -0.17 25.19
CA VAL A 220 -5.01 -0.93 23.95
C VAL A 220 -5.64 -2.30 24.20
N GLN A 221 -5.34 -2.95 25.32
CA GLN A 221 -5.98 -4.22 25.68
C GLN A 221 -7.49 -4.03 25.92
N GLU A 222 -7.90 -2.97 26.61
CA GLU A 222 -9.30 -2.58 26.79
C GLU A 222 -9.99 -2.27 25.47
N MET A 223 -9.32 -1.52 24.58
CA MET A 223 -9.83 -1.23 23.24
C MET A 223 -10.07 -2.51 22.43
N ARG A 224 -9.10 -3.44 22.42
CA ARG A 224 -9.23 -4.73 21.73
C ARG A 224 -10.35 -5.58 22.33
N LYS A 225 -10.50 -5.57 23.66
CA LYS A 225 -11.58 -6.25 24.38
C LYS A 225 -12.95 -5.65 24.02
N ALA A 226 -13.08 -4.32 24.01
CA ALA A 226 -14.31 -3.64 23.64
C ALA A 226 -14.75 -3.97 22.20
N VAL A 227 -13.80 -4.03 21.26
CA VAL A 227 -14.07 -4.49 19.88
C VAL A 227 -14.58 -5.92 19.87
N PHE A 228 -13.93 -6.83 20.61
CA PHE A 228 -14.35 -8.23 20.68
C PHE A 228 -15.71 -8.40 21.37
N ASP A 229 -15.99 -7.64 22.42
CA ASP A 229 -17.24 -7.72 23.17
C ASP A 229 -18.44 -7.28 22.31
N ASP A 230 -18.28 -6.21 21.53
CA ASP A 230 -19.33 -5.66 20.65
C ASP A 230 -19.48 -6.42 19.33
N THR A 231 -18.36 -6.74 18.66
CA THR A 231 -18.39 -7.26 17.28
C THR A 231 -18.05 -8.73 17.17
N LYS A 232 -17.48 -9.35 18.22
CA LYS A 232 -16.89 -10.70 18.20
C LYS A 232 -15.74 -10.87 17.20
N LEU A 233 -15.19 -9.76 16.69
CA LEU A 233 -14.01 -9.73 15.84
C LEU A 233 -12.77 -9.43 16.68
N THR A 234 -11.61 -9.96 16.24
CA THR A 234 -10.32 -9.67 16.88
C THR A 234 -9.55 -8.63 16.10
N VAL A 235 -8.81 -7.81 16.84
CA VAL A 235 -7.94 -6.76 16.32
C VAL A 235 -6.54 -6.93 16.91
N SER A 236 -5.55 -6.67 16.07
CA SER A 236 -4.16 -6.62 16.47
C SER A 236 -3.67 -5.17 16.44
N ALA A 237 -2.81 -4.81 17.39
CA ALA A 237 -2.42 -3.42 17.62
C ALA A 237 -0.91 -3.24 17.77
N GLY A 238 -0.41 -2.10 17.32
CA GLY A 238 0.98 -1.69 17.47
C GLY A 238 1.07 -0.32 18.16
N ILE A 239 1.87 -0.23 19.23
CA ILE A 239 2.04 0.99 20.04
C ILE A 239 3.45 1.55 19.81
N ALA A 240 3.55 2.80 19.37
CA ALA A 240 4.83 3.45 19.09
C ALA A 240 4.72 4.99 19.25
N PRO A 241 5.85 5.72 19.31
CA PRO A 241 5.83 7.15 19.57
C PRO A 241 5.48 8.03 18.36
N ASN A 242 5.61 7.52 17.13
CA ASN A 242 5.33 8.30 15.91
C ASN A 242 4.93 7.42 14.72
N LYS A 243 4.45 8.03 13.62
CA LYS A 243 3.88 7.30 12.47
C LYS A 243 4.86 6.36 11.73
N VAL A 244 6.15 6.71 11.58
CA VAL A 244 7.12 5.84 10.85
C VAL A 244 7.57 4.67 11.72
N THR A 245 7.97 4.91 12.97
CA THR A 245 8.22 3.79 13.90
C THR A 245 6.98 2.94 14.06
N ARG A 246 5.79 3.55 14.02
CA ARG A 246 4.50 2.86 14.01
C ARG A 246 4.20 2.11 12.71
N ASP A 247 4.59 2.55 11.52
CA ASP A 247 4.44 1.77 10.28
C ASP A 247 5.38 0.56 10.27
N LEU A 248 6.49 0.68 10.97
CA LEU A 248 7.46 -0.40 11.18
C LEU A 248 7.01 -1.35 12.30
N VAL A 249 6.41 -0.83 13.36
CA VAL A 249 5.64 -1.56 14.37
C VAL A 249 4.38 -2.17 13.72
N LYS A 250 3.73 -1.57 12.72
CA LYS A 250 2.67 -2.23 11.93
C LYS A 250 3.27 -3.43 11.23
N LEU A 251 4.36 -3.24 10.49
CA LEU A 251 5.03 -4.33 9.78
C LEU A 251 5.59 -5.43 10.71
N ILE A 252 5.85 -5.12 11.97
CA ILE A 252 6.44 -6.05 12.94
C ILE A 252 5.38 -6.63 13.89
N CYS A 253 4.47 -5.85 14.46
CA CYS A 253 3.37 -6.26 15.32
C CYS A 253 2.22 -6.89 14.54
N SER A 254 1.82 -6.32 13.39
CA SER A 254 0.73 -6.84 12.57
C SER A 254 1.15 -8.10 11.80
N ASP A 255 2.44 -8.41 11.67
CA ASP A 255 2.90 -9.69 11.11
C ASP A 255 3.46 -10.69 12.16
N ARG A 256 4.12 -10.24 13.26
CA ARG A 256 4.68 -11.17 14.28
C ARG A 256 3.66 -11.67 15.29
N ASN A 257 2.78 -10.80 15.79
CA ASN A 257 1.85 -11.13 16.87
C ASN A 257 0.41 -11.32 16.40
N LYS A 258 0.17 -11.33 15.08
CA LYS A 258 -1.13 -11.74 14.52
C LYS A 258 -1.31 -13.26 14.58
N PRO A 259 -2.54 -13.75 14.85
CA PRO A 259 -3.76 -13.01 15.15
C PRO A 259 -3.91 -12.63 16.63
N ASN A 260 -4.73 -11.61 16.91
CA ASN A 260 -5.16 -11.17 18.24
C ASN A 260 -4.00 -10.86 19.20
N GLY A 261 -3.03 -10.06 18.76
CA GLY A 261 -1.88 -9.67 19.57
C GLY A 261 -1.61 -8.17 19.56
N GLN A 262 -0.84 -7.71 20.54
CA GLN A 262 -0.30 -6.35 20.57
C GLN A 262 1.21 -6.36 20.78
N PHE A 263 1.87 -5.27 20.43
CA PHE A 263 3.28 -5.04 20.79
C PHE A 263 3.56 -3.55 20.90
N ARG A 264 4.29 -3.20 21.95
CA ARG A 264 4.73 -1.85 22.26
C ARG A 264 6.23 -1.73 22.03
N LEU A 265 6.61 -0.72 21.24
CA LEU A 265 7.98 -0.26 21.19
C LEU A 265 8.25 0.64 22.39
N GLU A 266 9.39 0.48 23.02
CA GLU A 266 9.81 1.33 24.14
C GLU A 266 10.10 2.76 23.66
N PHE A 267 9.67 3.76 24.45
CA PHE A 267 9.75 5.18 24.06
C PHE A 267 11.09 5.80 24.48
N GLU A 268 12.18 5.07 24.23
CA GLU A 268 13.54 5.56 24.42
C GLU A 268 14.24 5.66 23.05
N SER A 269 14.97 6.76 22.80
CA SER A 269 15.71 6.95 21.54
C SER A 269 16.63 5.77 21.22
N LYS A 270 17.32 5.22 22.23
CA LYS A 270 18.21 4.05 22.08
C LYS A 270 17.45 2.80 21.64
N ALA A 271 16.36 2.46 22.33
CA ALA A 271 15.53 1.31 21.99
C ALA A 271 14.96 1.42 20.56
N ILE A 272 14.52 2.61 20.17
CA ILE A 272 14.05 2.89 18.81
C ILE A 272 15.18 2.70 17.79
N PHE A 273 16.36 3.26 18.06
CA PHE A 273 17.51 3.13 17.16
C PHE A 273 17.95 1.67 17.02
N GLU A 274 18.03 0.91 18.11
CA GLU A 274 18.35 -0.52 18.08
C GLU A 274 17.34 -1.33 17.27
N PHE A 275 16.05 -1.04 17.45
CA PHE A 275 14.99 -1.63 16.66
C PHE A 275 15.12 -1.31 15.16
N MET A 276 15.48 -0.08 14.82
CA MET A 276 15.67 0.36 13.44
C MET A 276 16.91 -0.24 12.80
N LYS A 277 18.01 -0.38 13.55
CA LYS A 277 19.32 -0.76 13.05
C LYS A 277 19.30 -2.03 12.19
N ASP A 278 18.64 -3.08 12.67
CA ASP A 278 18.61 -4.39 11.99
C ASP A 278 17.47 -4.51 10.96
N LEU A 279 16.65 -3.48 10.82
CA LEU A 279 15.51 -3.50 9.92
C LEU A 279 15.96 -3.34 8.47
N SER A 280 15.57 -4.30 7.62
CA SER A 280 15.82 -4.22 6.18
C SER A 280 15.23 -2.95 5.58
N ILE A 281 16.00 -2.24 4.76
CA ILE A 281 15.56 -0.98 4.15
C ILE A 281 14.34 -1.14 3.23
N ARG A 282 14.13 -2.34 2.68
CA ARG A 282 12.98 -2.66 1.81
C ARG A 282 11.64 -2.66 2.55
N LYS A 283 11.69 -2.83 3.87
CA LYS A 283 10.53 -2.83 4.75
C LYS A 283 10.01 -1.43 5.05
N VAL A 284 10.82 -0.40 4.83
CA VAL A 284 10.44 1.00 5.04
C VAL A 284 9.45 1.45 3.95
N PRO A 285 8.29 2.05 4.32
CA PRO A 285 7.39 2.68 3.37
C PRO A 285 8.10 3.74 2.50
N GLY A 286 7.80 3.77 1.21
CA GLY A 286 8.46 4.66 0.25
C GLY A 286 9.73 4.09 -0.40
N ILE A 287 10.37 3.07 0.18
CA ILE A 287 11.53 2.41 -0.41
C ILE A 287 11.08 1.23 -1.27
N GLY A 288 10.92 1.50 -2.57
CA GLY A 288 10.61 0.49 -3.59
C GLY A 288 11.85 -0.29 -4.07
N ARG A 289 11.62 -1.27 -4.95
CA ARG A 289 12.67 -2.12 -5.54
C ARG A 289 13.82 -1.34 -6.20
N VAL A 290 13.50 -0.22 -6.85
CA VAL A 290 14.51 0.60 -7.54
C VAL A 290 15.43 1.27 -6.53
N SER A 291 14.85 1.93 -5.53
CA SER A 291 15.56 2.59 -4.44
C SER A 291 16.37 1.58 -3.62
N GLU A 292 15.80 0.43 -3.30
CA GLU A 292 16.49 -0.70 -2.64
C GLU A 292 17.74 -1.12 -3.42
N ARG A 293 17.65 -1.36 -4.75
CA ARG A 293 18.83 -1.73 -5.56
C ARG A 293 19.89 -0.63 -5.64
N LEU A 294 19.48 0.64 -5.66
CA LEU A 294 20.41 1.76 -5.65
C LEU A 294 21.18 1.83 -4.32
N LEU A 295 20.48 1.67 -3.20
CA LEU A 295 21.08 1.66 -1.86
C LEU A 295 21.95 0.42 -1.62
N ASP A 296 21.51 -0.76 -2.07
CA ASP A 296 22.28 -2.00 -1.98
C ASP A 296 23.61 -1.89 -2.76
N SER A 297 23.63 -1.15 -3.88
CA SER A 297 24.84 -0.93 -4.67
C SER A 297 25.95 -0.16 -3.92
N ILE A 298 25.59 0.64 -2.92
CA ILE A 298 26.55 1.33 -2.03
C ILE A 298 26.74 0.59 -0.68
N GLY A 299 26.17 -0.61 -0.54
CA GLY A 299 26.28 -1.44 0.66
C GLY A 299 25.21 -1.19 1.73
N VAL A 300 24.13 -0.46 1.43
CA VAL A 300 23.06 -0.17 2.37
C VAL A 300 21.93 -1.19 2.23
N LYS A 301 21.82 -2.11 3.20
CA LYS A 301 20.78 -3.16 3.23
C LYS A 301 19.81 -2.98 4.39
N THR A 302 20.30 -2.44 5.50
CA THR A 302 19.58 -2.19 6.74
C THR A 302 19.50 -0.69 7.01
N CYS A 303 18.62 -0.28 7.92
CA CYS A 303 18.54 1.13 8.30
C CYS A 303 19.79 1.57 9.08
N GLY A 304 20.49 0.65 9.76
CA GLY A 304 21.79 0.94 10.40
C GLY A 304 22.88 1.30 9.39
N ASP A 305 22.88 0.67 8.21
CA ASP A 305 23.87 0.94 7.16
C ASP A 305 23.78 2.37 6.60
N ILE A 306 22.62 3.05 6.78
CA ILE A 306 22.44 4.45 6.38
C ILE A 306 23.46 5.35 7.09
N PHE A 307 23.71 5.09 8.38
CA PHE A 307 24.68 5.86 9.17
C PHE A 307 26.12 5.51 8.80
N VAL A 308 26.39 4.26 8.46
CA VAL A 308 27.71 3.81 7.99
C VAL A 308 28.05 4.49 6.66
N GLN A 309 27.10 4.59 5.74
CA GLN A 309 27.29 5.19 4.41
C GLN A 309 26.84 6.65 4.32
N ARG A 310 26.66 7.34 5.45
CA ARG A 310 26.03 8.67 5.52
C ARG A 310 26.73 9.74 4.67
N ALA A 311 28.05 9.71 4.59
CA ALA A 311 28.81 10.61 3.72
C ALA A 311 28.56 10.34 2.23
N VAL A 312 28.53 9.07 1.83
CA VAL A 312 28.26 8.66 0.44
C VAL A 312 26.83 9.02 0.04
N ILE A 313 25.87 8.79 0.93
CA ILE A 313 24.47 9.17 0.71
C ILE A 313 24.35 10.69 0.55
N SER A 314 25.03 11.47 1.41
CA SER A 314 25.02 12.93 1.33
C SER A 314 25.60 13.45 0.02
N LEU A 315 26.68 12.85 -0.48
CA LEU A 315 27.32 13.26 -1.73
C LEU A 315 26.45 12.96 -2.97
N LEU A 316 25.68 11.86 -2.91
CA LEU A 316 24.91 11.35 -4.02
C LEU A 316 23.39 11.55 -3.85
N ASP A 317 22.96 12.42 -2.94
CA ASP A 317 21.56 12.56 -2.52
C ASP A 317 20.62 12.78 -3.73
N LYS A 318 21.02 13.67 -4.65
CA LYS A 318 20.28 13.94 -5.90
C LYS A 318 20.11 12.71 -6.78
N GLN A 319 21.04 11.77 -6.74
CA GLN A 319 21.01 10.55 -7.57
C GLN A 319 20.08 9.49 -6.99
N PHE A 320 19.96 9.43 -5.66
CA PHE A 320 19.00 8.58 -4.96
C PHE A 320 17.58 9.12 -5.07
N GLY A 321 17.40 10.45 -4.98
CA GLY A 321 16.09 11.10 -5.06
C GLY A 321 15.16 10.77 -3.89
N LEU A 322 15.74 10.31 -2.77
CA LEU A 322 15.04 9.99 -1.53
C LEU A 322 15.17 11.13 -0.51
N GLY A 323 16.19 11.98 -0.63
CA GLY A 323 16.50 13.04 0.32
C GLY A 323 17.28 12.50 1.53
N LEU A 324 18.46 13.06 1.77
CA LEU A 324 19.35 12.66 2.87
C LEU A 324 18.61 12.77 4.21
N ARG A 325 17.92 13.89 4.43
CA ARG A 325 17.14 14.12 5.67
C ARG A 325 16.08 13.03 5.89
N SER A 326 15.36 12.63 4.84
CA SER A 326 14.33 11.59 4.96
C SER A 326 14.92 10.21 5.29
N LEU A 327 16.09 9.88 4.72
CA LEU A 327 16.79 8.63 5.03
C LEU A 327 17.33 8.61 6.46
N LEU A 328 17.89 9.73 6.93
CA LEU A 328 18.36 9.86 8.31
C LEU A 328 17.20 9.81 9.31
N GLN A 329 16.10 10.54 9.06
CA GLN A 329 14.88 10.45 9.86
C GLN A 329 14.37 9.02 9.95
N THR A 330 14.33 8.30 8.82
CA THR A 330 13.96 6.89 8.80
C THR A 330 14.90 6.06 9.66
N GLY A 331 16.22 6.18 9.48
CA GLY A 331 17.21 5.42 10.25
C GLY A 331 17.13 5.67 11.76
N LEU A 332 16.81 6.90 12.16
CA LEU A 332 16.61 7.30 13.56
C LEU A 332 15.22 6.90 14.09
N GLY A 333 14.27 6.50 13.23
CA GLY A 333 12.89 6.27 13.62
C GLY A 333 12.17 7.57 14.02
N ILE A 334 12.45 8.68 13.34
CA ILE A 334 11.80 9.97 13.55
C ILE A 334 10.73 10.17 12.49
N ALA A 335 9.54 10.62 12.91
CA ALA A 335 8.40 10.85 12.03
C ALA A 335 7.45 11.89 12.60
N SER A 336 6.45 12.24 11.78
CA SER A 336 5.25 12.91 12.27
C SER A 336 4.55 12.05 13.32
N ASN A 337 4.21 12.68 14.44
CA ASN A 337 3.35 12.20 15.52
C ASN A 337 1.88 12.64 15.33
N VAL A 338 1.59 13.47 14.33
CA VAL A 338 0.26 14.07 14.14
C VAL A 338 -0.68 13.04 13.52
N VAL A 339 -1.67 12.57 14.27
CA VAL A 339 -2.79 11.78 13.76
C VAL A 339 -3.96 12.72 13.52
N ALA A 340 -4.44 12.75 12.28
CA ALA A 340 -5.58 13.55 11.87
C ALA A 340 -6.30 12.83 10.72
N PRO A 341 -7.64 12.95 10.61
CA PRO A 341 -8.38 12.38 9.50
C PRO A 341 -7.94 13.01 8.17
N HIS A 342 -8.04 12.22 7.10
CA HIS A 342 -7.75 12.73 5.76
C HIS A 342 -8.67 13.90 5.42
N GLN A 343 -8.06 15.00 4.99
CA GLN A 343 -8.82 16.14 4.53
C GLN A 343 -9.41 15.83 3.16
N ARG A 344 -10.60 16.35 2.91
CA ARG A 344 -11.35 16.05 1.69
C ARG A 344 -10.58 16.49 0.44
N GLU A 345 -9.89 17.63 0.55
CA GLU A 345 -9.05 18.27 -0.47
C GLU A 345 -7.82 17.43 -0.84
N GLU A 346 -7.41 16.47 0.00
CA GLU A 346 -6.29 15.57 -0.29
C GLU A 346 -6.64 14.53 -1.37
N ARG A 347 -7.93 14.37 -1.71
CA ARG A 347 -8.37 13.47 -2.78
C ARG A 347 -7.87 13.98 -4.14
N LYS A 348 -7.01 13.18 -4.79
CA LYS A 348 -6.39 13.54 -6.08
C LYS A 348 -7.12 13.01 -7.32
N SER A 349 -7.94 11.97 -7.16
CA SER A 349 -8.62 11.34 -8.29
C SER A 349 -9.86 10.55 -7.87
N ILE A 350 -10.80 10.40 -8.81
CA ILE A 350 -11.96 9.50 -8.70
C ILE A 350 -11.99 8.67 -9.97
N GLY A 351 -12.24 7.36 -9.87
CA GLY A 351 -12.30 6.53 -11.04
C GLY A 351 -13.01 5.22 -10.81
N VAL A 352 -13.64 4.73 -11.88
CA VAL A 352 -14.37 3.47 -11.91
C VAL A 352 -13.74 2.60 -12.98
N GLU A 353 -13.45 1.34 -12.63
CA GLU A 353 -12.99 0.34 -13.57
C GLU A 353 -13.69 -0.99 -13.36
N ARG A 354 -13.96 -1.69 -14.47
CA ARG A 354 -14.67 -2.97 -14.46
C ARG A 354 -13.92 -3.98 -15.33
N THR A 355 -13.70 -5.17 -14.77
CA THR A 355 -13.16 -6.32 -15.50
C THR A 355 -14.33 -7.17 -15.98
N PHE A 356 -14.32 -7.62 -17.23
CA PHE A 356 -15.36 -8.42 -17.88
C PHE A 356 -14.73 -9.52 -18.74
N HIS A 357 -15.56 -10.47 -19.21
CA HIS A 357 -15.15 -11.44 -20.23
C HIS A 357 -14.72 -10.73 -21.51
N THR A 358 -13.78 -11.28 -22.28
CA THR A 358 -13.22 -10.57 -23.43
C THR A 358 -14.30 -10.07 -24.41
N ILE A 359 -14.27 -8.77 -24.71
CA ILE A 359 -15.12 -8.10 -25.70
C ILE A 359 -14.23 -7.51 -26.78
N SER A 360 -14.49 -7.86 -28.04
CA SER A 360 -13.84 -7.29 -29.24
C SER A 360 -14.78 -6.41 -30.06
N ASP A 361 -16.07 -6.47 -29.77
CA ASP A 361 -17.12 -5.72 -30.47
C ASP A 361 -17.12 -4.25 -30.02
N LYS A 362 -16.99 -3.35 -31.00
CA LYS A 362 -16.94 -1.90 -30.78
C LYS A 362 -18.20 -1.37 -30.08
N GLU A 363 -19.38 -1.87 -30.44
CA GLU A 363 -20.64 -1.37 -29.88
C GLU A 363 -20.75 -1.74 -28.41
N LYS A 364 -20.44 -3.00 -28.08
CA LYS A 364 -20.40 -3.49 -26.69
C LYS A 364 -19.35 -2.79 -25.83
N LEU A 365 -18.20 -2.41 -26.41
CA LEU A 365 -17.20 -1.61 -25.71
C LEU A 365 -17.73 -0.20 -25.39
N PHE A 366 -18.50 0.41 -26.29
CA PHE A 366 -19.13 1.70 -26.04
C PHE A 366 -20.28 1.63 -25.03
N GLU A 367 -21.05 0.54 -25.02
CA GLU A 367 -22.04 0.27 -23.96
C GLU A 367 -21.36 0.17 -22.60
N LYS A 368 -20.27 -0.61 -22.49
CA LYS A 368 -19.51 -0.71 -21.24
C LYS A 368 -18.89 0.61 -20.81
N LEU A 369 -18.42 1.41 -21.76
CA LEU A 369 -17.93 2.75 -21.45
C LEU A 369 -19.05 3.67 -20.94
N LYS A 370 -20.26 3.55 -21.49
CA LYS A 370 -21.44 4.29 -21.02
C LYS A 370 -21.81 3.91 -19.58
N GLU A 371 -21.88 2.63 -19.27
CA GLU A 371 -22.12 2.15 -17.88
C GLU A 371 -21.10 2.75 -16.91
N ILE A 372 -19.81 2.74 -17.26
CA ILE A 372 -18.75 3.29 -16.43
C ILE A 372 -18.86 4.81 -16.27
N SER A 373 -19.24 5.54 -17.33
CA SER A 373 -19.47 6.97 -17.25
C SER A 373 -20.65 7.31 -16.33
N GLU A 374 -21.72 6.50 -16.33
CA GLU A 374 -22.88 6.68 -15.46
C GLU A 374 -22.54 6.40 -13.98
N GLU A 375 -21.80 5.34 -13.70
CA GLU A 375 -21.29 5.06 -12.35
C GLU A 375 -20.34 6.17 -11.87
N LEU A 376 -19.43 6.63 -12.72
CA LEU A 376 -18.48 7.68 -12.38
C LEU A 376 -19.15 9.04 -12.14
N GLU A 377 -20.17 9.39 -12.92
CA GLU A 377 -21.00 10.58 -12.67
C GLU A 377 -21.72 10.49 -11.33
N LYS A 378 -22.28 9.33 -11.00
CA LYS A 378 -22.92 9.10 -9.70
C LYS A 378 -21.92 9.31 -8.55
N ASP A 379 -20.75 8.70 -8.63
CA ASP A 379 -19.69 8.85 -7.61
C ASP A 379 -19.20 10.31 -7.50
N MET A 380 -19.08 11.02 -8.62
CA MET A 380 -18.68 12.43 -8.65
C MET A 380 -19.77 13.36 -8.09
N SER A 381 -21.04 13.11 -8.40
CA SER A 381 -22.17 13.91 -7.94
C SER A 381 -22.48 13.70 -6.46
N GLU A 382 -22.59 12.45 -6.01
CA GLU A 382 -22.68 12.10 -4.58
C GLU A 382 -21.46 12.63 -3.83
N GLY A 383 -20.29 12.49 -4.45
CA GLY A 383 -19.04 12.99 -3.93
C GLY A 383 -18.94 14.51 -3.90
N GLY A 384 -19.67 15.27 -4.72
CA GLY A 384 -19.54 16.73 -4.85
C GLY A 384 -18.26 17.20 -5.55
N TRP A 385 -17.78 16.46 -6.55
CA TRP A 385 -16.51 16.70 -7.22
C TRP A 385 -16.68 17.01 -8.71
N ALA A 386 -15.86 17.92 -9.23
CA ALA A 386 -15.60 18.08 -10.65
C ALA A 386 -14.12 17.80 -10.94
N GLY A 387 -13.75 17.53 -12.19
CA GLY A 387 -12.33 17.48 -12.55
C GLY A 387 -12.06 17.86 -13.99
N SER A 388 -10.80 18.12 -14.32
CA SER A 388 -10.41 18.65 -15.64
C SER A 388 -9.73 17.63 -16.54
N THR A 389 -9.18 16.55 -15.98
CA THR A 389 -8.46 15.53 -16.77
C THR A 389 -9.16 14.19 -16.67
N VAL A 390 -9.55 13.64 -17.82
CA VAL A 390 -10.14 12.30 -17.94
C VAL A 390 -9.07 11.35 -18.46
N THR A 391 -8.86 10.25 -17.75
CA THR A 391 -7.96 9.16 -18.11
C THR A 391 -8.77 7.91 -18.44
N LEU A 392 -8.69 7.45 -19.68
CA LEU A 392 -9.13 6.12 -20.08
C LEU A 392 -8.06 5.10 -19.72
N LYS A 393 -8.46 4.04 -19.01
CA LYS A 393 -7.65 2.86 -18.73
C LYS A 393 -8.31 1.65 -19.39
N TYR A 394 -7.56 0.91 -20.19
CA TYR A 394 -8.04 -0.34 -20.77
C TYR A 394 -7.00 -1.45 -20.61
N LYS A 395 -7.49 -2.69 -20.51
CA LYS A 395 -6.65 -3.88 -20.45
C LYS A 395 -7.04 -4.81 -21.59
N LEU A 396 -6.05 -5.24 -22.36
CA LEU A 396 -6.23 -6.23 -23.42
C LEU A 396 -6.52 -7.62 -22.83
N ASP A 397 -7.06 -8.52 -23.64
CA ASP A 397 -7.22 -9.94 -23.30
C ASP A 397 -5.87 -10.61 -22.94
N THR A 398 -4.77 -10.12 -23.53
CA THR A 398 -3.36 -10.41 -23.19
C THR A 398 -2.88 -9.78 -21.87
N TYR A 399 -3.76 -9.24 -21.03
CA TYR A 399 -3.46 -8.61 -19.74
C TYR A 399 -2.55 -7.37 -19.77
N GLN A 400 -2.16 -6.88 -20.95
CA GLN A 400 -1.46 -5.60 -21.09
C GLN A 400 -2.38 -4.44 -20.71
N VAL A 401 -1.88 -3.50 -19.92
CA VAL A 401 -2.63 -2.33 -19.45
C VAL A 401 -2.12 -1.09 -20.15
N PHE A 402 -3.06 -0.30 -20.67
CA PHE A 402 -2.79 0.97 -21.31
C PHE A 402 -3.63 2.06 -20.66
N THR A 403 -3.07 3.27 -20.67
CA THR A 403 -3.76 4.48 -20.21
C THR A 403 -3.60 5.58 -21.25
N ARG A 404 -4.68 6.31 -21.51
CA ARG A 404 -4.72 7.53 -22.33
C ARG A 404 -5.41 8.60 -21.53
N ALA A 405 -4.92 9.83 -21.59
CA ALA A 405 -5.51 10.93 -20.83
C ALA A 405 -5.72 12.14 -21.73
N LYS A 406 -6.81 12.86 -21.48
CA LYS A 406 -7.10 14.15 -22.11
C LYS A 406 -7.49 15.14 -21.01
N SER A 407 -6.82 16.28 -21.01
CA SER A 407 -7.15 17.41 -20.14
C SER A 407 -8.01 18.41 -20.90
N SER A 408 -9.05 18.89 -20.23
CA SER A 408 -9.95 19.95 -20.71
C SER A 408 -9.71 21.22 -19.90
N THR A 409 -10.00 22.37 -20.50
CA THR A 409 -10.02 23.66 -19.78
C THR A 409 -11.31 23.85 -18.97
N ARG A 410 -12.37 23.08 -19.29
CA ARG A 410 -13.65 23.09 -18.58
C ARG A 410 -13.68 21.99 -17.53
N TRP A 411 -14.35 22.28 -16.41
CA TRP A 411 -14.64 21.31 -15.37
C TRP A 411 -15.70 20.32 -15.86
N ILE A 412 -15.36 19.03 -15.83
CA ILE A 412 -16.21 17.93 -16.28
C ILE A 412 -16.91 17.34 -15.07
N THR A 413 -18.22 17.16 -15.20
CA THR A 413 -19.10 16.59 -14.16
C THR A 413 -20.11 15.60 -14.75
N LYS A 414 -20.56 15.85 -15.98
CA LYS A 414 -21.64 15.09 -16.61
C LYS A 414 -21.14 13.84 -17.34
N LYS A 415 -21.98 12.81 -17.38
CA LYS A 415 -21.67 11.56 -18.11
C LYS A 415 -21.48 11.77 -19.61
N GLU A 416 -22.18 12.72 -20.24
CA GLU A 416 -22.09 12.94 -21.68
C GLU A 416 -20.67 13.37 -22.08
N ASP A 417 -20.07 14.26 -21.29
CA ASP A 417 -18.70 14.74 -21.48
C ASP A 417 -17.68 13.62 -21.21
N LEU A 418 -17.88 12.86 -20.13
CA LEU A 418 -17.02 11.71 -19.79
C LEU A 418 -17.05 10.64 -20.90
N LEU A 419 -18.24 10.34 -21.42
CA LEU A 419 -18.44 9.38 -22.50
C LEU A 419 -17.84 9.88 -23.82
N ALA A 420 -18.04 11.16 -24.16
CA ALA A 420 -17.49 11.75 -25.38
C ALA A 420 -15.96 11.69 -25.38
N ILE A 421 -15.33 12.11 -24.27
CA ILE A 421 -13.87 12.05 -24.12
C ILE A 421 -13.38 10.61 -24.09
N GLY A 422 -14.07 9.71 -23.37
CA GLY A 422 -13.73 8.30 -23.33
C GLY A 422 -13.77 7.65 -24.73
N LYS A 423 -14.78 7.98 -25.55
CA LYS A 423 -14.90 7.50 -26.93
C LYS A 423 -13.76 8.06 -27.80
N GLU A 424 -13.49 9.35 -27.69
CA GLU A 424 -12.38 10.00 -28.42
C GLU A 424 -11.03 9.34 -28.10
N LEU A 425 -10.81 8.96 -26.84
CA LEU A 425 -9.59 8.26 -26.41
C LEU A 425 -9.54 6.79 -26.85
N LEU A 426 -10.69 6.13 -27.02
CA LEU A 426 -10.77 4.71 -27.37
C LEU A 426 -10.73 4.46 -28.89
N VAL A 427 -11.37 5.31 -29.69
CA VAL A 427 -11.51 5.14 -31.14
C VAL A 427 -10.18 4.96 -31.88
N PRO A 428 -9.12 5.76 -31.62
CA PRO A 428 -7.83 5.61 -32.30
C PRO A 428 -7.11 4.30 -32.02
N GLU A 429 -7.47 3.62 -30.94
CA GLU A 429 -6.79 2.39 -30.51
C GLU A 429 -7.47 1.13 -31.09
N LEU A 430 -8.68 1.25 -31.67
CA LEU A 430 -9.40 0.12 -32.27
C LEU A 430 -8.75 -0.37 -33.58
N PRO A 431 -8.86 -1.66 -33.93
CA PRO A 431 -9.61 -2.72 -33.23
C PRO A 431 -8.83 -3.34 -32.07
N LEU A 432 -9.52 -3.58 -30.94
CA LEU A 432 -8.94 -4.19 -29.74
C LEU A 432 -9.84 -5.28 -29.16
N SER A 433 -9.23 -6.27 -28.50
CA SER A 433 -9.92 -7.20 -27.62
C SER A 433 -9.65 -6.83 -26.17
N LEU A 434 -10.66 -6.30 -25.47
CA LEU A 434 -10.55 -5.79 -24.11
C LEU A 434 -11.17 -6.73 -23.08
N ARG A 435 -10.61 -6.70 -21.87
CA ARG A 435 -11.13 -7.41 -20.68
C ARG A 435 -11.35 -6.50 -19.48
N LEU A 436 -10.89 -5.24 -19.57
CA LEU A 436 -11.13 -4.20 -18.58
C LEU A 436 -11.21 -2.88 -19.32
N ILE A 437 -12.15 -2.06 -18.92
CA ILE A 437 -12.20 -0.64 -19.26
C ILE A 437 -12.50 0.15 -17.99
N GLY A 438 -12.03 1.39 -17.93
CA GLY A 438 -12.19 2.26 -16.79
C GLY A 438 -11.93 3.71 -17.14
N LEU A 439 -12.61 4.61 -16.44
CA LEU A 439 -12.42 6.04 -16.53
C LEU A 439 -11.97 6.57 -15.17
N ARG A 440 -11.00 7.47 -15.19
CA ARG A 440 -10.51 8.15 -13.99
C ARG A 440 -10.41 9.64 -14.25
N VAL A 441 -11.02 10.43 -13.38
CA VAL A 441 -10.91 11.88 -13.37
C VAL A 441 -9.85 12.31 -12.36
N THR A 442 -8.95 13.20 -12.78
CA THR A 442 -7.90 13.82 -11.94
C THR A 442 -8.00 15.34 -12.01
N SER A 443 -7.21 16.02 -11.18
CA SER A 443 -7.27 17.49 -11.01
C SER A 443 -8.67 17.89 -10.54
N LEU A 444 -8.99 17.54 -9.30
CA LEU A 444 -10.35 17.70 -8.78
C LEU A 444 -10.60 19.12 -8.25
N LYS A 445 -11.81 19.63 -8.45
CA LYS A 445 -12.37 20.81 -7.78
C LYS A 445 -13.53 20.36 -6.90
N ASP A 446 -13.51 20.76 -5.63
CA ASP A 446 -14.64 20.53 -4.73
C ASP A 446 -15.76 21.53 -5.07
N LEU A 447 -16.96 21.02 -5.34
CA LEU A 447 -18.14 21.83 -5.66
C LEU A 447 -18.91 22.26 -4.41
N ARG A 448 -18.59 21.71 -3.23
CA ARG A 448 -19.26 22.04 -1.96
C ARG A 448 -18.67 23.26 -1.27
N LEU A 449 -17.42 23.58 -1.56
CA LEU A 449 -16.78 24.80 -1.09
C LEU A 449 -17.27 25.96 -1.97
N SER A 450 -18.06 26.88 -1.40
CA SER A 450 -18.35 28.15 -2.06
C SER A 450 -17.03 28.89 -2.38
N ASP A 451 -16.95 29.60 -3.50
CA ASP A 451 -15.74 30.31 -4.00
C ASP A 451 -15.25 31.48 -3.08
N SER A 452 -15.55 31.46 -1.78
CA SER A 452 -15.21 32.47 -0.77
C SER A 452 -13.86 32.25 -0.06
N VAL A 453 -13.07 31.25 -0.47
CA VAL A 453 -11.68 31.12 0.00
C VAL A 453 -10.76 31.34 -1.19
N GLY A 454 -10.27 32.57 -1.31
CA GLY A 454 -9.30 32.99 -2.31
C GLY A 454 -8.12 32.03 -2.39
N ILE A 455 -7.61 31.89 -3.62
CA ILE A 455 -6.45 31.10 -4.02
C ILE A 455 -5.38 31.11 -2.93
N LYS A 456 -5.31 30.05 -2.10
CA LYS A 456 -4.11 29.78 -1.33
C LYS A 456 -3.06 29.32 -2.33
N ARG A 457 -2.13 30.22 -2.66
CA ARG A 457 -0.86 29.83 -3.28
C ARG A 457 -0.29 28.68 -2.46
N VAL A 458 -0.21 27.51 -3.07
CA VAL A 458 0.50 26.36 -2.52
C VAL A 458 1.96 26.81 -2.38
N GLY A 459 2.33 27.20 -1.16
CA GLY A 459 3.72 27.37 -0.79
C GLY A 459 4.39 26.01 -0.92
N ALA A 460 5.42 25.96 -1.75
CA ALA A 460 6.29 24.80 -1.85
C ALA A 460 6.93 24.55 -0.49
N PHE A 461 6.39 23.58 0.25
CA PHE A 461 7.11 22.92 1.33
C PHE A 461 7.85 21.74 0.70
N TRP A 462 9.16 21.91 0.55
CA TRP A 462 10.14 20.89 0.21
C TRP A 462 10.77 20.35 1.49
#